data_AF-A0A0Q8G0J3-F1
#
_entry.id   AF-A0A0Q8G0J3-F1
#
_cell.length_a   1.000
_cell.length_b   1.000
_cell.length_c   1.000
_cell.angle_alpha   90.00
_cell.angle_beta   90.00
_cell.angle_gamma   90.00
#
_symmetry.space_group_name_H-M   'P 1'
#
loop_
_entity.id
_entity.type
_entity.pdbx_description
1 polymer ?
#
loop_
_entity_poly.entity_id
_entity_poly.type
_entity_poly.pdbx_seq_one_letter_code
_entity_poly.pdbx_strand_id
1 'polypeptide(L)'
;MKKTLALALSALALSSAPAAWADANIEASPAGWRLQNYAPNTLLVHFTGSPCQYGTLSFPANATNEDRNRFYALVLSAATTGKKVGVYYETVSGSCQITSFYTP
;
A
#
# COMPACT_ATOMS: atom_id res chain seq x y z
N MET A 1 -40.64 -18.65 -25.18
CA MET A 1 -40.61 -17.54 -24.19
C MET A 1 -39.95 -17.90 -22.84
N LYS A 2 -39.49 -19.14 -22.58
CA LYS A 2 -38.83 -19.52 -21.31
C LYS A 2 -37.29 -19.42 -21.30
N LYS A 3 -36.65 -19.38 -22.48
CA LYS A 3 -35.17 -19.37 -22.60
C LYS A 3 -34.52 -17.99 -22.45
N THR A 4 -35.30 -16.92 -22.66
CA THR A 4 -34.82 -15.53 -22.52
C THR A 4 -34.75 -15.06 -21.07
N LEU A 5 -35.51 -15.67 -20.16
CA LEU A 5 -35.50 -15.31 -18.75
C LEU A 5 -34.23 -15.80 -18.03
N ALA A 6 -33.67 -16.93 -18.46
CA ALA A 6 -32.48 -17.52 -17.84
C ALA A 6 -31.21 -16.68 -18.12
N LEU A 7 -31.08 -16.10 -19.32
CA LEU A 7 -29.92 -15.27 -19.68
C LEU A 7 -29.90 -13.91 -18.95
N ALA A 8 -31.07 -13.33 -18.68
CA ALA A 8 -31.17 -12.08 -17.94
C ALA A 8 -30.73 -12.24 -16.47
N LEU A 9 -31.04 -13.38 -15.85
CA LEU A 9 -30.69 -13.64 -14.45
C LEU A 9 -29.19 -13.88 -14.25
N SER A 10 -28.49 -14.42 -15.25
CA SER A 10 -27.03 -14.60 -15.22
C SER A 10 -26.26 -13.29 -15.38
N ALA A 11 -26.83 -12.30 -16.08
CA ALA A 11 -26.18 -11.00 -16.31
C ALA A 11 -26.18 -10.09 -15.06
N LEU A 12 -27.18 -10.21 -14.18
CA LEU A 12 -27.24 -9.44 -12.93
C LEU A 12 -26.31 -9.97 -11.82
N ALA A 13 -25.82 -11.21 -11.93
CA ALA A 13 -24.92 -11.80 -10.94
C ALA A 13 -23.45 -11.36 -11.09
N LEU A 14 -23.06 -10.78 -12.24
CA LEU A 14 -21.69 -10.27 -12.45
C LEU A 14 -21.47 -8.85 -11.90
N SER A 15 -22.54 -8.12 -11.55
CA SER A 15 -22.45 -6.73 -11.07
C SER A 15 -22.25 -6.59 -9.55
N SER A 16 -22.17 -7.70 -8.80
CA SER A 16 -22.02 -7.69 -7.34
C SER A 16 -20.69 -8.27 -6.86
N ALA A 17 -19.62 -8.17 -7.65
CA ALA A 17 -18.30 -8.39 -7.08
C ALA A 17 -18.06 -7.30 -6.03
N PRO A 18 -17.85 -7.64 -4.74
CA PRO A 18 -17.39 -6.65 -3.79
C PRO A 18 -16.10 -6.07 -4.36
N ALA A 19 -15.92 -4.75 -4.25
CA ALA A 19 -14.61 -4.16 -4.41
C ALA A 19 -13.72 -4.85 -3.37
N ALA A 20 -12.96 -5.85 -3.80
CA ALA A 20 -11.95 -6.45 -2.96
C ALA A 20 -11.06 -5.30 -2.52
N TRP A 21 -10.82 -5.19 -1.21
CA TRP A 21 -9.81 -4.30 -0.66
C TRP A 21 -8.46 -4.84 -1.13
N ALA A 22 -8.11 -4.53 -2.38
CA ALA A 22 -6.88 -4.97 -2.99
C ALA A 22 -5.79 -4.03 -2.48
N ASP A 23 -4.86 -4.57 -1.70
CA ASP A 23 -3.64 -3.87 -1.33
C ASP A 23 -2.94 -3.41 -2.62
N ALA A 24 -2.66 -2.12 -2.70
CA ALA A 24 -1.81 -1.58 -3.72
C ALA A 24 -0.35 -1.93 -3.40
N ASN A 25 0.46 -2.08 -4.43
CA ASN A 25 1.88 -2.42 -4.29
C ASN A 25 2.77 -1.36 -4.94
N ILE A 26 3.88 -1.06 -4.28
CA ILE A 26 5.02 -0.33 -4.86
C ILE A 26 6.24 -1.23 -4.76
N GLU A 27 6.90 -1.48 -5.90
CA GLU A 27 8.22 -2.09 -5.94
C GLU A 27 9.19 -1.18 -6.70
N ALA A 28 10.00 -0.43 -5.95
CA ALA A 28 10.86 0.60 -6.51
C ALA A 28 12.19 0.73 -5.76
N SER A 29 13.16 1.39 -6.39
CA SER A 29 14.37 1.81 -5.68
C SER A 29 14.01 2.91 -4.68
N PRO A 30 14.39 2.78 -3.40
CA PRO A 30 14.09 3.79 -2.39
C PRO A 30 15.08 4.97 -2.40
N ALA A 31 16.00 5.06 -3.37
CA ALA A 31 17.01 6.13 -3.42
C ALA A 31 16.41 7.56 -3.46
N GLY A 32 15.18 7.70 -3.97
CA GLY A 32 14.44 8.97 -3.98
C GLY A 32 13.39 9.10 -2.87
N TRP A 33 13.29 8.15 -1.94
CA TRP A 33 12.29 8.18 -0.88
C TRP A 33 12.76 9.07 0.26
N ARG A 34 11.83 9.83 0.83
CA ARG A 34 12.09 10.66 2.02
C ARG A 34 11.38 10.08 3.23
N LEU A 35 12.15 9.63 4.21
CA LEU A 35 11.67 9.16 5.50
C LEU A 35 11.61 10.32 6.50
N GLN A 36 10.51 10.47 7.22
CA GLN A 36 10.28 11.55 8.19
C GLN A 36 9.62 11.03 9.46
N ASN A 37 9.99 11.62 10.60
CA ASN A 37 9.50 11.27 11.94
C ASN A 37 9.00 12.50 12.71
N TYR A 38 8.19 13.35 12.06
CA TYR A 38 7.78 14.65 12.64
C TYR A 38 7.04 14.55 13.98
N ALA A 39 6.40 13.42 14.26
CA ALA A 39 5.80 13.15 15.57
C ALA A 39 6.46 11.92 16.23
N PRO A 40 6.48 11.87 17.58
CA PRO A 40 7.00 10.71 18.31
C PRO A 40 6.34 9.41 17.84
N ASN A 41 7.14 8.35 17.67
CA ASN A 41 6.69 7.02 17.23
C ASN A 41 5.98 7.00 15.86
N THR A 42 6.20 8.00 15.00
CA THR A 42 5.69 8.00 13.63
C THR A 42 6.81 7.82 12.61
N LEU A 43 6.46 7.21 11.48
CA LEU A 43 7.31 7.13 10.31
C LEU A 43 6.45 7.38 9.08
N LEU A 44 6.74 8.49 8.39
CA LEU A 44 6.13 8.89 7.13
C LEU A 44 7.13 8.68 6.01
N VAL A 45 6.65 8.12 4.90
CA VAL A 45 7.42 7.88 3.69
C VAL A 45 6.84 8.73 2.58
N HIS A 46 7.65 9.61 2.00
CA HIS A 46 7.27 10.34 0.79
C HIS A 46 7.97 9.73 -0.41
N PHE A 47 7.24 9.53 -1.49
CA PHE A 47 7.77 9.06 -2.76
C PHE A 47 7.03 9.69 -3.94
N THR A 48 7.70 9.81 -5.08
CA THR A 48 7.12 10.37 -6.30
C THR A 48 6.26 9.32 -7.04
N GLY A 49 5.17 9.77 -7.68
CA GLY A 49 4.26 8.87 -8.41
C GLY A 49 3.22 8.15 -7.54
N SER A 50 3.07 8.57 -6.28
CA SER A 50 2.09 8.00 -5.36
C SER A 50 0.65 8.46 -5.66
N PRO A 51 -0.34 7.57 -5.68
CA PRO A 51 -1.76 7.95 -5.69
C PRO A 51 -2.26 8.42 -4.31
N CYS A 52 -1.43 8.30 -3.27
CA CYS A 52 -1.79 8.60 -1.89
C CYS A 52 -1.92 10.10 -1.66
N GLN A 53 -2.84 10.49 -0.75
CA GLN A 53 -2.97 11.89 -0.34
C GLN A 53 -1.63 12.41 0.20
N TYR A 54 -1.19 13.57 -0.30
CA TYR A 54 0.13 14.17 -0.02
C TYR A 54 1.35 13.34 -0.43
N GLY A 55 1.14 12.28 -1.20
CA GLY A 55 2.19 11.37 -1.66
C GLY A 55 2.89 10.61 -0.53
N THR A 56 2.15 10.33 0.56
CA THR A 56 2.70 9.68 1.76
C THR A 56 2.19 8.26 1.97
N LEU A 57 3.10 7.40 2.44
CA LEU A 57 2.76 6.16 3.14
C LEU A 57 3.04 6.35 4.63
N SER A 58 2.19 5.76 5.45
CA SER A 58 2.34 5.75 6.89
C SER A 58 2.02 4.37 7.45
N PHE A 59 2.51 4.07 8.64
CA PHE A 59 2.03 2.89 9.35
C PHE A 59 0.65 3.14 9.97
N PRO A 60 -0.23 2.13 10.03
CA PRO A 60 -1.46 2.23 10.79
C PRO A 60 -1.16 2.45 12.28
N ALA A 61 -2.14 2.97 13.03
CA ALA A 61 -1.97 3.36 14.43
C ALA A 61 -1.58 2.19 15.35
N ASN A 62 -1.96 0.96 14.99
CA ASN A 62 -1.63 -0.27 15.72
C ASN A 62 -0.24 -0.84 15.41
N ALA A 63 0.51 -0.27 14.45
CA ALA A 63 1.85 -0.74 14.16
C ALA A 63 2.79 -0.53 15.35
N THR A 64 3.69 -1.48 15.57
CA THR A 64 4.67 -1.42 16.65
C THR A 64 5.86 -0.55 16.27
N ASN A 65 6.63 -0.10 17.26
CA ASN A 65 7.92 0.55 16.99
C ASN A 65 8.92 -0.42 16.32
N GLU A 66 8.78 -1.72 16.57
CA GLU A 66 9.60 -2.73 15.90
C GLU A 66 9.30 -2.79 14.39
N ASP A 67 8.02 -2.73 13.98
CA ASP A 67 7.63 -2.68 12.56
C ASP A 67 8.26 -1.47 11.86
N ARG A 68 8.13 -0.30 12.47
CA ARG A 68 8.69 0.95 11.94
C ARG A 68 10.21 0.89 11.83
N ASN A 69 10.89 0.36 12.85
CA ASN A 69 12.35 0.22 12.86
C ASN A 69 12.84 -0.77 11.81
N ARG A 70 12.17 -1.92 11.66
CA ARG A 70 12.49 -2.93 10.63
C ARG A 70 12.34 -2.34 9.23
N PHE A 71 11.26 -1.61 8.99
CA PHE A 71 11.03 -0.95 7.71
C PHE A 71 12.05 0.17 7.44
N TYR A 72 12.33 1.02 8.43
CA TYR A 72 13.34 2.07 8.31
C TYR A 72 14.72 1.51 7.96
N ALA A 73 15.14 0.45 8.67
CA ALA A 73 16.39 -0.26 8.39
C ALA A 73 16.40 -0.85 6.98
N LEU A 74 15.33 -1.53 6.57
CA LEU A 74 15.19 -2.09 5.22
C LEU A 74 15.35 -1.01 4.14
N VAL A 75 14.64 0.10 4.26
CA VAL A 75 14.67 1.19 3.27
C VAL A 75 16.08 1.79 3.17
N LEU A 76 16.75 2.02 4.30
CA LEU A 76 18.13 2.51 4.30
C LEU A 76 19.12 1.50 3.69
N SER A 77 19.00 0.22 4.02
CA SER A 77 19.85 -0.83 3.46
C SER A 77 19.65 -0.96 1.95
N ALA A 78 18.40 -0.95 1.48
CA ALA A 78 18.10 -1.01 0.06
C ALA A 78 18.58 0.24 -0.69
N ALA A 79 18.43 1.44 -0.10
CA ALA A 79 18.92 2.69 -0.69
C ALA A 79 20.45 2.68 -0.86
N THR A 80 21.18 2.23 0.15
CA THR A 80 22.66 2.18 0.12
C THR A 80 23.20 1.08 -0.80
N THR A 81 22.46 -0.01 -0.99
CA THR A 81 22.86 -1.13 -1.86
C THR A 81 22.30 -1.05 -3.28
N GLY A 82 21.53 -0.02 -3.60
CA GLY A 82 20.86 0.12 -4.90
C GLY A 82 19.80 -0.94 -5.18
N LYS A 83 19.28 -1.61 -4.14
CA LYS A 83 18.22 -2.61 -4.26
C LYS A 83 16.84 -1.98 -4.20
N LYS A 84 15.82 -2.70 -4.67
CA LYS A 84 14.42 -2.27 -4.56
C LYS A 84 13.84 -2.68 -3.21
N VAL A 85 12.75 -2.01 -2.83
CA VAL A 85 11.87 -2.41 -1.73
C VAL A 85 10.47 -2.56 -2.27
N GLY A 86 9.80 -3.63 -1.83
CA GLY A 86 8.38 -3.85 -2.05
C GLY A 86 7.56 -3.39 -0.85
N VAL A 87 6.47 -2.66 -1.08
CA VAL A 87 5.56 -2.19 -0.03
C VAL A 87 4.12 -2.40 -0.49
N TYR A 88 3.38 -3.16 0.30
CA TYR A 88 1.93 -3.25 0.19
C TYR A 88 1.28 -2.22 1.11
N TYR A 89 0.24 -1.56 0.60
CA TYR A 89 -0.50 -0.55 1.32
C TYR A 89 -1.97 -0.52 0.91
N GLU A 90 -2.82 -0.09 1.83
CA GLU A 90 -4.24 0.15 1.59
C GLU A 90 -4.57 1.64 1.69
N THR A 91 -5.63 2.08 0.99
CA THR A 91 -6.11 3.46 1.10
C THR A 91 -7.27 3.53 2.11
N VAL A 92 -7.01 4.12 3.27
CA VAL A 92 -7.99 4.32 4.34
C VAL A 92 -8.29 5.81 4.48
N SER A 93 -9.51 6.22 4.12
CA SER A 93 -9.95 7.62 4.19
C SER A 93 -9.00 8.62 3.49
N GLY A 94 -8.45 8.22 2.33
CA GLY A 94 -7.50 9.02 1.54
C GLY A 94 -6.03 8.87 1.97
N SER A 95 -5.76 8.34 3.16
CA SER A 95 -4.40 8.05 3.63
C SER A 95 -3.96 6.66 3.23
N CYS A 96 -2.70 6.50 2.81
CA CYS A 96 -2.15 5.18 2.52
C CYS A 96 -1.44 4.59 3.73
N GLN A 97 -1.90 3.41 4.14
CA GLN A 97 -1.40 2.70 5.30
C GLN A 97 -0.65 1.45 4.87
N ILE A 98 0.60 1.32 5.33
CA ILE A 98 1.47 0.18 5.04
C ILE A 98 0.90 -1.06 5.72
N THR A 99 0.62 -2.10 4.93
CA THR A 99 0.15 -3.40 5.42
C THR A 99 1.30 -4.39 5.58
N SER A 100 2.23 -4.41 4.62
CA SER A 100 3.44 -5.24 4.67
C SER A 100 4.54 -4.73 3.75
N PHE A 101 5.77 -5.25 3.91
CA PHE A 101 6.93 -4.87 3.11
C PHE A 101 7.89 -6.04 2.91
N TYR A 102 8.67 -6.03 1.84
CA TYR A 102 9.59 -7.11 1.48
C TYR A 102 10.82 -6.62 0.71
N THR A 103 11.87 -7.45 0.72
CA THR A 103 12.99 -7.37 -0.23
C THR A 103 12.72 -8.32 -1.40
N PRO A 104 12.66 -7.84 -2.65
CA PRO A 104 12.60 -8.71 -3.83
C PRO A 104 13.93 -9.43 -4.10
#